data_AF-A0AAW1LDU0-F1
#
_entry.id   AF-A0AAW1LDU0-F1
#
_cell.length_a   1.000
_cell.length_b   1.000
_cell.length_c   1.000
_cell.angle_alpha   90.00
_cell.angle_beta   90.00
_cell.angle_gamma   90.00
#
_symmetry.space_group_name_H-M   'P 1'
#
loop_
_entity.id
_entity.type
_entity.pdbx_description
1 polymer ?
#
loop_
_entity_poly.entity_id
_entity_poly.type
_entity_poly.pdbx_seq_one_letter_code
_entity_poly.pdbx_strand_id
1 'polypeptide(L)' 'MPRSKTGNHRQAVNKEALEKAIEAVTAAGDQKISLREACCVYGVELATLVRHLTTFKLNQDKRDSSTDQNLQIN' A
#
# COMPACT_ATOMS: atom_id res chain seq x y z
N MET A 1 31.02 -25.73 0.43
CA MET A 1 30.23 -25.28 1.60
C MET A 1 28.75 -25.52 1.32
N PRO A 2 27.99 -26.19 2.21
CA PRO A 2 26.54 -26.32 2.04
C PRO A 2 25.86 -24.97 2.35
N ARG A 3 24.98 -24.50 1.46
CA ARG A 3 24.13 -23.34 1.73
C ARG A 3 23.12 -23.73 2.81
N SER A 4 23.07 -22.97 3.90
CA SER A 4 22.04 -23.14 4.93
C SER A 4 20.65 -23.00 4.30
N LYS A 5 19.82 -24.05 4.41
CA LYS A 5 18.43 -24.06 3.95
C LYS A 5 17.47 -23.41 4.95
N THR A 6 17.95 -22.63 5.92
CA THR A 6 17.09 -21.73 6.68
C THR A 6 16.66 -20.58 5.77
N GLY A 7 15.69 -20.88 4.91
CA GLY A 7 14.93 -19.86 4.21
C GLY A 7 14.41 -18.90 5.27
N ASN A 8 14.76 -17.62 5.13
CA ASN A 8 14.32 -16.59 6.04
C ASN A 8 12.79 -16.55 5.94
N HIS A 9 12.10 -17.21 6.89
CA HIS A 9 10.65 -17.27 6.91
C HIS A 9 10.16 -15.84 7.20
N ARG A 10 9.85 -15.11 6.13
CA ARG A 10 9.24 -13.78 6.25
C ARG A 10 8.00 -13.94 7.10
N GLN A 11 7.91 -13.16 8.17
CA GLN A 11 6.72 -13.18 9.02
C GLN A 11 5.50 -12.87 8.15
N ALA A 12 4.43 -13.63 8.38
CA ALA A 12 3.19 -13.40 7.67
C ALA A 12 2.67 -12.01 8.07
N VAL A 13 2.70 -11.07 7.12
CA VAL A 13 2.13 -9.74 7.33
C VAL A 13 0.64 -9.91 7.59
N ASN A 14 0.15 -9.35 8.71
CA ASN A 14 -1.28 -9.32 8.99
C ASN A 14 -1.96 -8.42 7.96
N LYS A 15 -2.64 -9.04 6.99
CA LYS A 15 -3.24 -8.35 5.84
C LYS A 15 -4.32 -7.37 6.29
N GLU A 16 -5.15 -7.74 7.26
CA GLU A 16 -6.22 -6.89 7.77
C GLU A 16 -5.67 -5.62 8.43
N ALA A 17 -4.60 -5.75 9.20
CA ALA A 17 -3.93 -4.61 9.84
C ALA A 17 -3.30 -3.69 8.81
N LEU A 18 -2.69 -4.25 7.77
CA LEU A 18 -2.09 -3.50 6.67
C LEU A 18 -3.14 -2.72 5.86
N GLU A 19 -4.28 -3.34 5.53
CA GLU A 19 -5.36 -2.68 4.78
C GLU A 19 -5.94 -1.51 5.56
N LYS A 20 -6.26 -1.70 6.85
CA LYS A 20 -6.75 -0.61 7.72
C LYS A 20 -5.73 0.53 7.86
N ALA A 21 -4.44 0.20 7.93
CA ALA A 21 -3.39 1.20 8.01
C ALA A 21 -3.25 2.01 6.72
N ILE A 22 -3.41 1.38 5.55
CA ILE A 22 -3.42 2.06 4.26
C ILE A 22 -4.64 2.97 4.15
N GLU A 23 -5.82 2.49 4.51
CA GLU A 23 -7.07 3.26 4.48
C GLU A 23 -6.97 4.51 5.37
N ALA A 24 -6.48 4.37 6.60
CA ALA A 24 -6.34 5.49 7.53
C ALA A 24 -5.33 6.56 7.05
N VAL A 25 -4.25 6.15 6.36
CA VAL A 25 -3.26 7.09 5.80
C VAL A 25 -3.74 7.75 4.50
N THR A 26 -4.58 7.05 3.73
CA THR A 26 -5.13 7.53 2.46
C THR A 26 -6.50 8.21 2.59
N ALA A 27 -7.09 8.19 3.79
CA ALA A 27 -8.34 8.86 4.11
C ALA A 27 -8.28 10.35 3.76
N ALA A 28 -9.42 10.89 3.29
CA ALA A 28 -9.57 12.29 2.97
C ALA A 28 -10.09 13.09 4.19
N GLY A 29 -9.60 14.33 4.35
CA GLY A 29 -10.06 15.24 5.40
C GLY A 29 -9.40 15.02 6.77
N ASP A 30 -10.12 15.39 7.84
CA ASP A 30 -9.62 15.47 9.22
C ASP A 30 -9.32 14.10 9.87
N GLN A 31 -9.71 12.99 9.23
CA GLN A 31 -9.44 11.64 9.71
C GLN A 31 -8.10 11.08 9.22
N LYS A 32 -7.34 11.87 8.46
CA LYS A 32 -6.05 11.45 7.92
C LYS A 32 -5.00 11.38 9.02
N ILE A 33 -4.49 10.18 9.28
CA ILE A 33 -3.39 9.97 10.22
C ILE A 33 -2.04 9.91 9.50
N SER A 34 -0.97 10.23 10.23
CA SER A 34 0.39 10.13 9.71
C SER A 34 0.82 8.67 9.55
N LEU A 35 1.81 8.42 8.67
CA LEU A 35 2.42 7.09 8.50
C LEU A 35 2.90 6.51 9.83
N ARG A 36 3.45 7.37 10.70
CA ARG A 36 4.02 6.97 11.98
C ARG A 36 2.94 6.55 12.97
N GLU A 37 1.85 7.30 13.04
CA GLU A 37 0.67 6.94 13.83
C GLU A 37 0.04 5.64 13.35
N ALA A 38 -0.11 5.46 12.04
CA ALA A 38 -0.65 4.22 11.48
C ALA A 38 0.20 3.00 11.86
N CYS A 39 1.53 3.12 11.82
CA CYS A 39 2.43 2.04 12.26
C CYS A 39 2.22 1.70 13.74
N CYS A 40 2.06 2.72 14.60
CA CYS A 40 1.82 2.53 16.03
C CYS A 40 0.44 1.93 16.33
N VAL A 41 -0.61 2.39 15.66
CA VAL A 41 -2.00 1.96 15.90
C VAL A 41 -2.24 0.54 15.40
N TYR A 42 -1.75 0.22 14.21
CA TYR A 42 -2.03 -1.07 13.54
C TYR A 42 -0.90 -2.09 13.67
N GLY A 43 0.23 -1.74 14.29
CA GLY A 43 1.35 -2.65 14.51
C GLY A 43 2.03 -3.11 13.21
N VAL A 44 2.03 -2.26 12.19
CA VAL A 44 2.60 -2.56 10.87
C VAL A 44 3.95 -1.88 10.73
N GLU A 45 4.93 -2.57 10.15
CA GLU A 45 6.23 -1.97 9.84
C GLU A 45 6.10 -0.87 8.78
N LEU A 46 6.78 0.26 9.02
CA LEU A 46 6.81 1.40 8.10
C LEU A 46 7.27 1.00 6.69
N ALA A 47 8.29 0.16 6.58
CA ALA A 47 8.81 -0.31 5.30
C ALA A 47 7.76 -1.08 4.50
N THR A 48 6.96 -1.91 5.18
CA THR A 48 5.85 -2.65 4.58
C THR A 48 4.76 -1.68 4.13
N LEU A 49 4.34 -0.76 5.00
CA LEU A 49 3.27 0.20 4.71
C LEU A 49 3.63 1.11 3.52
N VAL A 50 4.85 1.65 3.48
CA VAL A 50 5.34 2.49 2.36
C VAL A 50 5.36 1.70 1.05
N ARG A 51 5.84 0.45 1.07
CA ARG A 51 5.87 -0.40 -0.12
C ARG A 51 4.49 -0.66 -0.70
N HIS A 52 3.48 -0.78 0.16
CA HIS A 52 2.09 -0.96 -0.29
C HIS A 52 1.47 0.35 -0.78
N LEU A 53 1.77 1.49 -0.14
CA LEU A 53 1.31 2.79 -0.62
C LEU A 53 1.88 3.18 -1.99
N THR A 54 3.14 2.86 -2.28
CA THR A 54 3.71 3.11 -3.62
C THR A 54 3.01 2.27 -4.69
N THR A 55 2.70 1.00 -4.39
CA THR A 55 1.90 0.16 -5.29
C THR A 55 0.47 0.66 -5.44
N PHE A 56 -0.10 1.25 -4.39
CA PHE A 56 -1.45 1.82 -4.42
C PHE A 56 -1.52 3.04 -5.34
N LYS A 57 -0.54 3.97 -5.21
CA LYS A 57 -0.43 5.15 -6.09
C LYS A 57 -0.22 4.76 -7.56
N LEU A 58 0.67 3.81 -7.83
CA LEU A 58 0.90 3.28 -9.19
C LEU A 58 -0.36 2.69 -9.85
N ASN A 59 -1.30 2.17 -9.06
CA ASN A 59 -2.57 1.65 -9.55
C ASN A 59 -3.69 2.71 -9.67
N GLN A 60 -3.51 3.90 -9.09
CA GLN A 60 -4.37 5.06 -9.34
C GLN A 60 -3.96 5.73 -10.66
N ASP A 61 -2.66 5.94 -10.88
CA ASP A 61 -2.15 6.55 -12.11
C ASP A 61 -2.54 5.76 -13.37
N LYS A 62 -2.65 4.43 -13.28
CA LYS A 62 -3.12 3.57 -14.38
C LYS A 62 -4.62 3.64 -14.66
N ARG A 63 -5.44 4.06 -13.68
CA ARG A 63 -6.90 4.23 -13.86
C ARG A 63 -7.23 5.54 -14.55
N ASP A 64 -6.41 6.57 -14.32
CA ASP A 64 -6.61 7.89 -14.93
C ASP A 64 -6.10 7.96 -16.39
N SER A 65 -5.30 6.98 -16.84
CA SER A 65 -4.79 6.92 -18.22
C SER A 65 -5.68 6.21 -19.24
N SER A 66 -6.90 5.79 -18.87
CA SER A 66 -7.82 5.04 -19.77
C SER A 66 -9.05 5.82 -20.24
N THR A 67 -9.09 7.14 -20.06
CA THR A 67 -10.26 7.96 -20.44
C THR A 67 -9.91 9.04 -21.46
N ASP A 68 -9.39 8.67 -22.63
CA ASP A 68 -9.21 9.66 -23.72
C ASP A 68 -9.23 9.05 -25.14
N GLN A 69 -10.09 8.06 -25.39
CA GLN A 69 -10.38 7.60 -26.75
C GLN A 69 -11.87 7.33 -26.97
N ASN A 70 -12.69 8.38 -27.04
CA ASN A 70 -13.92 8.36 -27.86
C ASN A 70 -14.59 9.74 -27.93
N LEU A 71 -14.05 10.64 -28.77
CA LEU A 71 -14.83 11.76 -29.29
C LEU A 71 -14.29 12.17 -30.67
N GLN A 72 -14.49 11.29 -31.65
CA GLN A 72 -14.29 11.59 -33.06
C GLN A 72 -15.15 10.65 -33.90
N ILE A 73 -16.43 11.00 -34.12
CA ILE A 73 -17.10 10.78 -35.40
C ILE A 73 -18.07 11.95 -35.60
N ASN A 74 -17.75 12.81 -36.56
CA ASN A 74 -18.66 13.76 -37.22
C ASN A 74 -19.57 13.01 -38.19
#